data_AF-A0A2U1D7P3-F1
#
_entry.id   AF-A0A2U1D7P3-F1
#
_cell.length_a   1.000
_cell.length_b   1.000
_cell.length_c   1.000
_cell.angle_alpha   90.00
_cell.angle_beta   90.00
_cell.angle_gamma   90.00
#
_symmetry.space_group_name_H-M   'P 1'
#
loop_
_entity.id
_entity.type
_entity.pdbx_description
1 polymer ?
#
loop_
_entity_poly.entity_id
_entity_poly.type
_entity_poly.pdbx_seq_one_letter_code
_entity_poly.pdbx_strand_id
1 'polypeptide(L)'
;MKTTDRITQKTDKLLNNTNAKWVAFRQFIFAPNLLTFVISVVVGNSFGSAIKDLISTVSGTVNFLIKWSLYKDHPLDFDLIASPFGDFFNSFLTMLFIAVTVFYTIQFINKSLIRTKEEQWGFDQAHEDALVFQKMQAENNKLQAENAQLQKQMLAKLDALTSQKN
;
A
#
# COMPACT_ATOMS: atom_id res chain seq x y z
N MET A 1 52.61 5.75 -12.16
CA MET A 1 51.67 5.97 -11.04
C MET A 1 50.51 6.95 -11.37
N LYS A 2 50.26 7.34 -12.64
CA LYS A 2 49.18 8.30 -13.02
C LYS A 2 47.90 7.66 -13.59
N THR A 3 47.93 6.36 -13.89
CA THR A 3 46.83 5.62 -14.52
C THR A 3 45.84 5.06 -13.50
N THR A 4 46.31 4.66 -12.32
CA THR A 4 45.45 4.12 -11.26
C THR A 4 44.48 5.17 -10.72
N ASP A 5 44.95 6.40 -10.45
CA ASP A 5 44.09 7.49 -9.94
C ASP A 5 42.97 7.92 -10.90
N ARG A 6 43.22 7.83 -12.21
CA ARG A 6 42.20 8.14 -13.24
C ARG A 6 41.12 7.07 -13.34
N ILE A 7 41.45 5.81 -13.07
CA ILE A 7 40.49 4.70 -13.04
C ILE A 7 39.65 4.80 -11.76
N THR A 8 40.26 5.13 -10.62
CA THR A 8 39.54 5.33 -9.35
C THR A 8 38.57 6.51 -9.45
N GLN A 9 39.00 7.67 -9.96
CA GLN A 9 38.10 8.83 -10.15
C GLN A 9 36.92 8.57 -11.09
N LYS A 10 37.12 7.83 -12.19
CA LYS A 10 36.02 7.48 -13.11
C LYS A 10 35.05 6.50 -12.45
N THR A 11 35.57 5.54 -11.70
CA THR A 11 34.77 4.58 -10.94
C THR A 11 33.95 5.31 -9.88
N ASP A 12 34.55 6.20 -9.09
CA ASP A 12 33.84 6.99 -8.07
C ASP A 12 32.77 7.91 -8.66
N LYS A 13 33.05 8.52 -9.81
CA LYS A 13 32.08 9.39 -10.50
C LYS A 13 30.90 8.59 -11.10
N LEU A 14 31.13 7.35 -11.53
CA LEU A 14 30.08 6.45 -12.02
C LEU A 14 29.25 5.86 -10.88
N LEU A 15 29.88 5.44 -9.79
CA LEU A 15 29.21 4.92 -8.59
C LEU A 15 28.34 6.00 -7.94
N ASN A 16 28.85 7.22 -7.79
CA ASN A 16 28.07 8.33 -7.22
C ASN A 16 26.88 8.73 -8.10
N ASN A 17 27.04 8.71 -9.43
CA ASN A 17 25.93 9.02 -10.36
C ASN A 17 24.88 7.91 -10.39
N THR A 18 25.27 6.65 -10.17
CA THR A 18 24.35 5.50 -10.12
C THR A 18 23.55 5.51 -8.81
N ASN A 19 24.19 5.79 -7.68
CA ASN A 19 23.50 5.96 -6.39
C ASN A 19 22.49 7.12 -6.44
N ALA A 20 22.84 8.26 -7.02
CA ALA A 20 21.91 9.39 -7.14
C ALA A 20 20.66 9.05 -7.97
N LYS A 21 20.82 8.32 -9.08
CA LYS A 21 19.69 7.87 -9.91
C LYS A 21 18.81 6.85 -9.19
N TRP A 22 19.40 5.92 -8.43
CA TRP A 22 18.65 4.97 -7.61
C TRP A 22 17.84 5.64 -6.50
N VAL A 23 18.41 6.67 -5.85
CA VAL A 23 17.70 7.47 -4.84
C VAL A 23 16.52 8.21 -5.46
N ALA A 24 16.70 8.85 -6.62
CA ALA A 24 15.63 9.53 -7.33
C ALA A 24 14.51 8.57 -7.78
N PHE A 25 14.87 7.39 -8.29
CA PHE A 25 13.91 6.35 -8.66
C PHE A 25 13.12 5.85 -7.45
N ARG A 26 13.80 5.59 -6.33
CA ARG A 26 13.17 5.23 -5.07
C ARG A 26 12.13 6.28 -4.67
N GLN A 27 12.52 7.55 -4.67
CA GLN A 27 11.65 8.65 -4.26
C GLN A 27 10.45 8.86 -5.20
N PHE A 28 10.63 8.59 -6.50
CA PHE A 28 9.55 8.57 -7.47
C PHE A 28 8.54 7.44 -7.20
N ILE A 29 9.00 6.20 -7.01
CA ILE A 29 8.13 5.04 -6.77
C ILE A 29 7.39 5.16 -5.43
N PHE A 30 8.01 5.77 -4.42
CA PHE A 30 7.40 6.10 -3.13
C PHE A 30 6.65 7.42 -3.11
N ALA A 31 6.43 8.07 -4.26
CA ALA A 31 5.53 9.20 -4.33
C ALA A 31 4.16 8.81 -3.76
N PRO A 32 3.47 9.71 -3.03
CA PRO A 32 2.19 9.41 -2.41
C PRO A 32 1.23 8.75 -3.38
N ASN A 33 0.68 7.60 -2.99
CA ASN A 33 -0.31 6.82 -3.74
C ASN A 33 0.15 6.22 -5.09
N LEU A 34 1.38 6.46 -5.59
CA LEU A 34 1.81 5.94 -6.88
C LEU A 34 1.95 4.42 -6.88
N LEU A 35 2.66 3.87 -5.89
CA LEU A 35 2.84 2.41 -5.76
C LEU A 35 1.48 1.70 -5.66
N THR A 36 0.59 2.21 -4.80
CA THR A 36 -0.77 1.70 -4.62
C THR A 36 -1.58 1.78 -5.90
N PHE A 37 -1.49 2.88 -6.65
CA PHE A 37 -2.16 3.05 -7.93
C PHE A 37 -1.69 2.02 -8.97
N VAL A 38 -0.38 1.86 -9.15
CA VAL A 38 0.18 0.90 -10.12
C VAL A 38 -0.22 -0.54 -9.75
N ILE A 39 -0.14 -0.90 -8.47
CA ILE A 39 -0.57 -2.22 -7.98
C ILE A 39 -2.07 -2.42 -8.28
N SER A 40 -2.90 -1.41 -8.04
CA SER A 40 -4.34 -1.48 -8.28
C SER A 40 -4.67 -1.70 -9.76
N VAL A 41 -3.95 -1.03 -10.66
CA VAL A 41 -4.12 -1.20 -12.12
C VAL A 41 -3.71 -2.61 -12.56
N VAL A 42 -2.56 -3.10 -12.09
CA VAL A 42 -2.03 -4.42 -12.49
C VAL A 42 -2.91 -5.56 -11.96
N VAL A 43 -3.25 -5.53 -10.67
CA VAL A 43 -4.10 -6.54 -10.04
C VAL A 43 -5.52 -6.44 -10.60
N GLY A 44 -6.06 -5.23 -10.76
CA GLY A 44 -7.39 -5.00 -11.32
C GLY A 44 -7.54 -5.51 -12.75
N ASN A 45 -6.53 -5.32 -13.60
CA ASN A 45 -6.54 -5.85 -14.96
C ASN A 45 -6.56 -7.39 -14.97
N SER A 46 -5.72 -8.02 -14.15
CA SER A 46 -5.69 -9.49 -14.07
C SER A 46 -6.98 -10.06 -13.50
N PHE A 47 -7.54 -9.42 -12.47
CA PHE A 47 -8.82 -9.80 -11.89
C PHE A 47 -9.94 -9.68 -12.93
N GLY A 48 -9.97 -8.59 -13.69
CA GLY A 48 -10.92 -8.39 -14.79
C GLY A 48 -10.85 -9.49 -15.84
N SER A 49 -9.65 -9.94 -16.22
CA SER A 49 -9.48 -11.08 -17.14
C SER A 49 -10.07 -12.37 -16.56
N ALA A 50 -9.75 -12.69 -15.30
CA ALA A 50 -10.27 -13.90 -14.66
C ALA A 50 -11.80 -13.91 -14.58
N ILE A 51 -12.43 -12.75 -14.29
CA ILE A 51 -13.89 -12.62 -14.29
C ILE A 51 -14.47 -12.78 -15.70
N LYS A 52 -13.83 -12.22 -16.72
CA LYS A 52 -14.27 -12.37 -18.11
C LYS A 52 -14.27 -13.85 -18.54
N ASP A 53 -13.21 -14.57 -18.22
CA ASP A 53 -13.08 -15.99 -18.58
C ASP A 53 -14.02 -16.87 -17.76
N LEU A 54 -14.31 -16.49 -16.51
CA LEU A 54 -15.36 -17.11 -15.70
C LEU A 54 -16.73 -16.95 -16.36
N ILE A 55 -17.08 -15.74 -16.79
CA ILE A 55 -18.34 -15.47 -17.50
C ILE A 55 -18.39 -16.27 -18.81
N SER A 56 -17.27 -16.37 -19.53
CA SER A 56 -17.15 -17.18 -20.74
C SER A 56 -17.38 -18.66 -20.46
N THR A 57 -16.85 -19.18 -19.35
CA THR A 57 -17.04 -20.57 -18.91
C THR A 57 -18.49 -20.88 -18.60
N VAL A 58 -19.15 -20.00 -17.84
CA VAL A 58 -20.59 -20.13 -17.54
C VAL A 58 -21.40 -20.06 -18.83
N SER A 59 -21.09 -19.12 -19.72
CA SER A 59 -21.77 -18.96 -21.01
C SER A 59 -21.60 -20.18 -21.91
N GLY A 60 -20.39 -20.75 -21.98
CA GLY A 60 -20.09 -21.98 -22.72
C GLY A 60 -20.87 -23.17 -22.18
N THR A 61 -20.98 -23.29 -20.86
CA THR A 61 -21.79 -24.32 -20.18
C THR A 61 -23.27 -24.19 -20.52
N VAL A 62 -23.82 -22.97 -20.46
CA VAL A 62 -25.22 -22.70 -20.85
C VAL A 62 -25.45 -23.03 -22.33
N ASN A 63 -24.54 -22.63 -23.21
CA ASN A 63 -24.64 -22.90 -24.64
C ASN A 63 -24.60 -24.41 -24.95
N PHE A 64 -23.74 -25.17 -24.25
CA PHE A 64 -23.72 -26.62 -24.33
C PHE A 64 -25.07 -27.24 -23.93
N LEU A 65 -25.66 -26.81 -22.81
CA LEU A 65 -26.95 -27.31 -22.35
C LEU A 65 -28.08 -26.98 -23.35
N ILE A 66 -28.06 -25.79 -23.93
CA ILE A 66 -29.04 -25.37 -24.97
C ILE A 66 -28.89 -26.25 -26.22
N LYS A 67 -27.66 -26.43 -26.73
CA LYS A 67 -27.41 -27.29 -27.89
C LYS A 67 -27.80 -28.74 -27.62
N TRP A 68 -27.47 -29.25 -26.45
CA TRP A 68 -27.84 -30.61 -26.08
C TRP A 68 -29.36 -30.77 -26.01
N SER A 69 -30.09 -29.81 -25.46
CA SER A 69 -31.55 -29.91 -25.29
C SER A 69 -32.36 -29.65 -26.56
N LEU A 70 -31.90 -28.79 -27.48
CA LEU A 70 -32.68 -28.36 -28.66
C LEU A 70 -32.41 -29.16 -29.94
N TYR A 71 -31.25 -29.79 -30.07
CA TYR A 71 -30.88 -30.52 -31.28
C TYR A 71 -31.27 -31.99 -31.17
N LYS A 72 -31.90 -32.51 -32.24
CA LYS A 72 -32.42 -33.88 -32.30
C LYS A 72 -31.36 -34.97 -32.14
N ASP A 73 -30.14 -34.68 -32.56
CA ASP A 73 -29.02 -35.62 -32.51
C ASP A 73 -28.24 -35.53 -31.18
N HIS A 74 -28.67 -34.66 -30.26
CA HIS A 74 -28.04 -34.44 -28.95
C HIS A 74 -26.49 -34.39 -29.03
N PRO A 75 -25.91 -33.53 -29.88
CA PRO A 75 -24.48 -33.54 -30.13
C PRO A 75 -23.71 -33.16 -28.85
N LEU A 76 -22.84 -34.06 -28.41
CA LEU A 76 -21.95 -33.84 -27.26
C LEU A 76 -20.69 -33.09 -27.72
N ASP A 77 -20.81 -31.78 -27.83
CA ASP A 77 -19.71 -30.88 -28.18
C ASP A 77 -18.99 -30.41 -26.92
N PHE A 78 -18.09 -31.25 -26.41
CA PHE A 78 -17.32 -30.96 -25.19
C PHE A 78 -16.37 -29.78 -25.34
N ASP A 79 -16.05 -29.35 -26.57
CA ASP A 79 -15.15 -28.23 -26.84
C ASP A 79 -15.74 -26.90 -26.33
N LEU A 80 -17.07 -26.77 -26.38
CA LEU A 80 -17.83 -25.62 -25.87
C LEU A 80 -17.67 -25.39 -24.36
N ILE A 81 -17.25 -26.41 -23.63
CA ILE A 81 -17.01 -26.35 -22.17
C ILE A 81 -15.52 -26.41 -21.88
N ALA A 82 -14.79 -27.32 -22.54
CA ALA A 82 -13.40 -27.61 -22.23
C ALA A 82 -12.49 -26.40 -22.48
N SER A 83 -12.65 -25.70 -23.61
CA SER A 83 -11.81 -24.53 -23.91
C SER A 83 -12.06 -23.36 -22.95
N PRO A 84 -13.30 -22.88 -22.75
CA PRO A 84 -13.55 -21.79 -21.80
C PRO A 84 -13.11 -22.11 -20.37
N PHE A 85 -13.29 -23.35 -19.92
CA PHE A 85 -12.84 -23.79 -18.60
C PHE A 85 -11.31 -23.77 -18.47
N GLY A 86 -10.59 -24.21 -19.51
CA GLY A 86 -9.13 -24.13 -19.57
C GLY A 86 -8.63 -22.69 -19.51
N ASP A 87 -9.28 -21.79 -20.26
CA ASP A 87 -8.95 -20.36 -20.27
C ASP A 87 -9.17 -19.72 -18.89
N PHE A 88 -10.30 -20.01 -18.24
CA PHE A 88 -10.58 -19.54 -16.89
C PHE A 88 -9.55 -20.04 -15.88
N PHE A 89 -9.19 -21.32 -15.93
CA PHE A 89 -8.19 -21.87 -15.03
C PHE A 89 -6.84 -21.18 -15.21
N ASN A 90 -6.44 -20.91 -16.46
CA ASN A 90 -5.19 -20.22 -16.76
C ASN A 90 -5.19 -18.77 -16.25
N SER A 91 -6.26 -18.00 -16.50
CA SER A 91 -6.35 -16.62 -16.03
C SER A 91 -6.50 -16.52 -14.51
N PHE A 92 -7.18 -17.47 -13.88
CA PHE A 92 -7.25 -17.59 -12.42
C PHE A 92 -5.87 -17.84 -11.80
N LEU A 93 -5.11 -18.81 -12.34
CA LEU A 93 -3.75 -19.05 -11.87
C LEU A 93 -2.83 -17.84 -12.11
N THR A 94 -2.94 -17.21 -13.28
CA THR A 94 -2.18 -16.00 -13.61
C THR A 94 -2.45 -14.88 -12.59
N MET A 95 -3.72 -14.66 -12.25
CA MET A 95 -4.12 -13.69 -11.23
C MET A 95 -3.51 -14.03 -9.86
N LEU A 96 -3.52 -15.31 -9.47
CA LEU A 96 -2.93 -15.75 -8.22
C LEU A 96 -1.41 -15.52 -8.20
N PHE A 97 -0.71 -15.82 -9.30
CA PHE A 97 0.72 -15.55 -9.43
C PHE A 97 1.02 -14.05 -9.38
N ILE A 98 0.20 -13.20 -10.01
CA ILE A 98 0.35 -11.74 -9.93
C ILE A 98 0.16 -11.28 -8.49
N ALA A 99 -0.86 -11.76 -7.77
CA ALA A 99 -1.09 -11.41 -6.37
C ALA A 99 0.09 -11.80 -5.47
N VAL A 100 0.61 -13.03 -5.63
CA VAL A 100 1.79 -13.51 -4.90
C VAL A 100 3.03 -12.66 -5.24
N THR A 101 3.24 -12.36 -6.52
CA THR A 101 4.37 -11.54 -6.98
C THR A 101 4.30 -10.14 -6.39
N VAL A 102 3.13 -9.50 -6.41
CA VAL A 102 2.91 -8.18 -5.81
C VAL A 102 3.18 -8.23 -4.31
N PHE A 103 2.64 -9.22 -3.59
CA PHE A 103 2.83 -9.38 -2.15
C PHE A 103 4.33 -9.48 -1.78
N TYR A 104 5.07 -10.38 -2.43
CA TYR A 104 6.50 -10.52 -2.19
C TYR A 104 7.30 -9.29 -2.60
N THR A 105 6.88 -8.60 -3.67
CA THR A 105 7.51 -7.34 -4.09
C THR A 105 7.34 -6.26 -3.02
N ILE A 106 6.14 -6.10 -2.46
CA ILE A 106 5.89 -5.15 -1.37
C ILE A 106 6.74 -5.51 -0.15
N GLN A 107 6.81 -6.80 0.21
CA GLN A 107 7.62 -7.25 1.35
C GLN A 107 9.12 -6.96 1.12
N PHE A 108 9.61 -7.19 -0.10
CA PHE A 108 10.99 -6.86 -0.49
C PHE A 108 11.25 -5.35 -0.41
N ILE A 109 10.34 -4.54 -0.94
CA ILE A 109 10.42 -3.07 -0.90
C ILE A 109 10.46 -2.58 0.56
N ASN A 110 9.53 -3.05 1.40
CA ASN A 110 9.44 -2.67 2.81
C ASN A 110 10.68 -3.05 3.62
N LYS A 111 11.33 -4.18 3.29
CA LYS A 111 12.51 -4.65 4.02
C LYS A 111 13.84 -4.08 3.49
N SER A 112 13.95 -3.85 2.19
CA SER A 112 15.22 -3.49 1.54
C SER A 112 15.36 -2.02 1.21
N LEU A 113 14.26 -1.34 0.88
CA LEU A 113 14.30 0.06 0.46
C LEU A 113 13.92 0.97 1.62
N ILE A 114 12.95 0.63 2.45
CA ILE A 114 12.41 1.54 3.46
C ILE A 114 13.24 1.51 4.75
N ARG A 115 13.61 2.69 5.27
CA ARG A 115 14.45 2.82 6.49
C ARG A 115 13.64 3.27 7.72
N THR A 116 12.48 3.88 7.51
CA THR A 116 11.64 4.52 8.54
C THR A 116 10.24 3.90 8.51
N LYS A 117 9.60 3.77 9.67
CA LYS A 117 8.28 3.11 9.77
C LYS A 117 7.19 3.90 9.06
N GLU A 118 7.30 5.23 9.06
CA GLU A 118 6.34 6.15 8.45
C GLU A 118 6.33 6.07 6.92
N GLU A 119 7.43 5.60 6.32
CA GLU A 119 7.54 5.39 4.88
C GLU A 119 7.03 4.02 4.43
N GLN A 120 6.69 3.12 5.37
CA GLN A 120 6.31 1.75 5.03
C GLN A 120 4.99 1.71 4.27
N TRP A 121 4.97 0.95 3.17
CA TRP A 121 3.72 0.72 2.46
C TRP A 121 2.78 -0.08 3.36
N GLY A 122 1.57 0.44 3.58
CA GLY A 122 0.60 -0.11 4.53
C GLY A 122 0.73 0.44 5.95
N PHE A 123 1.57 1.47 6.19
CA PHE A 123 1.58 2.20 7.46
C PHE A 123 0.23 2.93 7.65
N ASP A 124 -0.45 2.61 8.75
CA ASP A 124 -1.73 3.24 9.10
C ASP A 124 -1.47 4.61 9.74
N GLN A 125 -1.19 5.59 8.89
CA GLN A 125 -0.92 6.95 9.30
C GLN A 125 -2.10 7.55 10.08
N ALA A 126 -3.33 7.21 9.69
CA ALA A 126 -4.53 7.72 10.35
C ALA A 126 -4.66 7.21 11.79
N HIS A 127 -4.32 5.93 12.04
CA HIS A 127 -4.34 5.38 13.38
C HIS A 127 -3.25 5.97 14.29
N GLU A 128 -2.02 6.08 13.79
CA GLU A 128 -0.91 6.67 14.55
C GLU A 128 -1.16 8.15 14.85
N ASP A 129 -1.67 8.92 13.88
CA ASP A 129 -2.04 10.33 14.08
C ASP A 129 -3.16 10.47 15.12
N ALA A 130 -4.14 9.56 15.14
CA ALA A 130 -5.20 9.55 16.14
C ALA A 130 -4.67 9.28 17.56
N LEU A 131 -3.73 8.34 17.71
CA LEU A 131 -3.08 8.07 19.01
C LEU A 131 -2.26 9.26 19.50
N VAL A 132 -1.51 9.92 18.60
CA VAL A 132 -0.74 11.12 18.91
C VAL A 132 -1.68 12.26 19.32
N PHE A 133 -2.78 12.46 18.59
CA PHE A 133 -3.79 13.47 18.91
C PHE A 133 -4.43 13.22 20.29
N GLN A 134 -4.78 11.96 20.59
CA GLN A 134 -5.33 11.60 21.90
C GLN A 134 -4.37 11.92 23.04
N LYS A 135 -3.07 11.60 22.88
CA LYS A 135 -2.03 11.94 23.87
C LYS A 135 -1.89 13.45 24.05
N MET A 136 -1.82 14.20 22.95
CA MET A 136 -1.75 15.67 23.00
C MET A 136 -2.98 16.28 23.68
N GLN A 137 -4.16 15.73 23.49
CA GLN A 137 -5.38 16.22 24.13
C GLN A 137 -5.39 15.92 25.63
N ALA A 138 -4.96 14.73 26.05
CA ALA A 138 -4.80 14.39 27.46
C ALA A 138 -3.77 15.30 28.15
N GLU A 139 -2.66 15.59 27.50
CA GLU A 139 -1.63 16.50 28.00
C GLU A 139 -2.13 17.94 28.10
N ASN A 140 -2.82 18.44 27.07
CA ASN A 140 -3.43 19.77 27.11
C ASN A 140 -4.44 19.92 28.25
N ASN A 141 -5.29 18.91 28.45
CA ASN A 141 -6.26 18.91 29.55
C ASN A 141 -5.56 18.98 30.92
N LYS A 142 -4.43 18.26 31.07
CA LYS A 142 -3.61 18.30 32.30
C LYS A 142 -2.99 19.68 32.51
N LEU A 143 -2.38 20.26 31.48
CA LEU A 143 -1.76 21.58 31.55
C LEU A 143 -2.79 22.69 31.85
N GLN A 144 -4.00 22.58 31.30
CA GLN A 144 -5.10 23.50 31.62
C GLN A 144 -5.51 23.39 33.10
N ALA A 145 -5.59 22.18 33.64
CA ALA A 145 -5.89 21.98 35.06
C ALA A 145 -4.81 22.57 35.97
N GLU A 146 -3.53 22.39 35.63
CA GLU A 146 -2.40 22.97 36.37
C GLU A 146 -2.39 24.51 36.31
N ASN A 147 -2.61 25.08 35.12
CA ASN A 147 -2.76 26.54 34.95
C ASN A 147 -3.93 27.10 35.79
N ALA A 148 -5.07 26.41 35.83
CA ALA A 148 -6.20 26.82 36.65
C ALA A 148 -5.87 26.76 38.16
N GLN A 149 -5.09 25.77 38.60
CA GLN A 149 -4.63 25.69 39.99
C GLN A 149 -3.66 26.83 40.34
N LEU A 150 -2.71 27.13 39.47
CA LEU A 150 -1.78 28.24 39.65
C LEU A 150 -2.51 29.59 39.74
N GLN A 151 -3.52 29.82 38.90
CA GLN A 151 -4.36 31.02 38.98
C GLN A 151 -5.07 31.14 40.34
N LYS A 152 -5.64 30.04 40.84
CA LYS A 152 -6.26 30.01 42.18
C LYS A 152 -5.25 30.29 43.30
N GLN A 153 -4.04 29.74 43.22
CA GLN A 153 -2.99 30.02 44.21
C GLN A 153 -2.53 31.48 44.18
N MET A 154 -2.43 32.08 42.99
CA MET A 154 -2.12 33.51 42.85
C MET A 154 -3.21 34.37 43.47
N LEU A 155 -4.48 34.08 43.18
CA LEU A 155 -5.63 34.78 43.77
C LEU A 155 -5.61 34.66 45.31
N ALA A 156 -5.41 33.47 45.86
CA ALA A 156 -5.34 33.27 47.31
C ALA A 156 -4.17 34.04 47.96
N LYS A 157 -3.01 34.12 47.29
CA LYS A 157 -1.88 34.93 47.75
C LYS A 157 -2.17 36.44 47.66
N LEU A 158 -2.83 36.89 46.60
CA LEU A 158 -3.28 38.28 46.44
C LEU A 158 -4.25 38.66 47.55
N ASP A 159 -5.26 37.84 47.82
CA ASP A 159 -6.24 38.07 48.89
C ASP A 159 -5.56 38.14 50.25
N ALA A 160 -4.67 37.18 50.56
CA ALA A 160 -3.91 37.16 51.81
C ALA A 160 -3.04 38.42 52.00
N LEU A 161 -2.36 38.89 50.95
CA LEU A 161 -1.57 40.13 50.97
C LEU A 161 -2.44 41.37 51.15
N THR A 162 -3.65 41.37 50.58
CA THR A 162 -4.59 42.49 50.69
C THR A 162 -5.19 42.56 52.10
N SER A 163 -5.48 41.42 52.71
CA SER A 163 -5.93 41.32 54.11
C SER A 163 -4.84 41.63 55.14
N GLN A 164 -3.56 41.50 54.79
CA GLN A 164 -2.44 41.83 55.69
C GLN A 164 -2.08 43.33 55.70
N LYS A 165 -2.60 44.10 54.74
CA LYS A 165 -2.32 45.53 54.56
C LYS A 165 -3.41 46.44 55.17
N ASN A 166 -4.54 45.87 55.57
CA ASN A 166 -5.63 46.51 56.32
C ASN A 166 -5.53 46.14 57.80
#